data_AF-H2XKL8-F1
#
_entry.id   AF-H2XKL8-F1
#
_cell.length_a   1.000
_cell.length_b   1.000
_cell.length_c   1.000
_cell.angle_alpha   90.00
_cell.angle_beta   90.00
_cell.angle_gamma   90.00
#
_symmetry.space_group_name_H-M   'P 1'
#
loop_
_entity.id
_entity.type
_entity.pdbx_description
1 polymer ?
#
loop_
_entity_poly.entity_id
_entity_poly.type
_entity_poly.pdbx_seq_one_letter_code
_entity_poly.pdbx_strand_id
1 'polypeptide(L)'
;ADIHAVSILEMQNKGEEFKLKFDVFEGIFDQVRNTPLAIISIAGPFRKGKSFMLNLLLHYLMEGQSSDVYKDKKAQIRNIFNWRGGVERTTVGIEITNKPIMVKDKSGKRVAVFFMDTQGMFDHKTTGKGCSAIFAMSTLLSSMQIYNLSGHIQEDHLQYLEIFTNYARYAVEQKQHANASTCPFQGLMFLLRNWEMADYQFGQEGRMQLIREKIEIVSSFYKNQLEKVSVILK
;
A
#
# COMPACT_ATOMS: atom_id res chain seq x y z
N ALA A 1 1.68 3.65 -26.13
CA ALA A 1 2.01 2.49 -25.28
C ALA A 1 1.30 2.65 -23.95
N ASP A 2 0.42 1.71 -23.65
CA ASP A 2 -0.54 1.77 -22.55
C ASP A 2 0.07 1.48 -21.17
N ILE A 3 -0.61 1.97 -20.13
CA ILE A 3 -0.28 1.70 -18.72
C ILE A 3 -0.67 0.24 -18.41
N HIS A 4 0.26 -0.54 -17.87
CA HIS A 4 0.05 -1.91 -17.42
C HIS A 4 0.94 -2.22 -16.20
N ALA A 5 0.60 -3.28 -15.47
CA ALA A 5 1.40 -3.74 -14.35
C ALA A 5 2.61 -4.56 -14.82
N VAL A 6 3.76 -4.37 -14.15
CA VAL A 6 4.99 -5.11 -14.36
C VAL A 6 5.55 -5.55 -13.02
N SER A 7 6.06 -6.78 -12.96
CA SER A 7 6.69 -7.30 -11.74
C SER A 7 8.07 -6.69 -11.54
N ILE A 8 8.32 -6.17 -10.33
CA ILE A 8 9.64 -5.69 -9.88
C ILE A 8 10.29 -6.62 -8.85
N LEU A 9 9.48 -7.48 -8.24
CA LEU A 9 9.91 -8.51 -7.30
C LEU A 9 9.15 -9.79 -7.60
N GLU A 10 9.87 -10.89 -7.80
CA GLU A 10 9.31 -12.22 -7.94
C GLU A 10 9.71 -13.09 -6.76
N MET A 11 8.76 -13.89 -6.27
CA MET A 11 9.06 -14.93 -5.27
C MET A 11 9.41 -16.24 -5.97
N GLN A 12 10.54 -16.81 -5.57
CA GLN A 12 11.02 -18.11 -6.02
C GLN A 12 10.95 -19.11 -4.87
N ASN A 13 11.13 -20.40 -5.16
CA ASN A 13 11.23 -21.46 -4.17
C ASN A 13 10.12 -21.43 -3.11
N LYS A 14 8.86 -21.32 -3.52
CA LYS A 14 7.68 -21.24 -2.63
C LYS A 14 7.74 -20.10 -1.59
N GLY A 15 8.42 -19.01 -1.92
CA GLY A 15 8.48 -17.82 -1.07
C GLY A 15 9.64 -17.78 -0.08
N GLU A 16 10.66 -18.60 -0.29
CA GLU A 16 11.90 -18.56 0.46
C GLU A 16 12.92 -17.60 -0.16
N GLU A 17 12.84 -17.39 -1.47
CA GLU A 17 13.76 -16.52 -2.21
C GLU A 17 13.03 -15.41 -2.96
N PHE A 18 13.73 -14.29 -3.10
CA PHE A 18 13.24 -13.09 -3.76
C PHE A 18 14.19 -12.71 -4.89
N LYS A 19 13.65 -12.52 -6.09
CA LYS A 19 14.38 -11.99 -7.24
C LYS A 19 13.88 -10.59 -7.56
N LEU A 20 14.72 -9.60 -7.28
CA LEU A 20 14.50 -8.23 -7.71
C LEU A 20 14.85 -8.08 -9.20
N LYS A 21 14.02 -7.36 -9.94
CA LYS A 21 14.27 -7.03 -11.35
C LYS A 21 14.78 -5.59 -11.46
N PHE A 22 16.05 -5.38 -11.16
CA PHE A 22 16.68 -4.06 -11.16
C PHE A 22 16.53 -3.34 -12.51
N ASP A 23 16.77 -4.02 -13.63
CA ASP A 23 16.64 -3.41 -14.98
C ASP A 23 15.22 -2.85 -15.23
N VAL A 24 14.19 -3.56 -14.76
CA VAL A 24 12.80 -3.12 -14.87
C VAL A 24 12.56 -1.91 -13.98
N PHE A 25 13.04 -1.96 -12.74
CA PHE A 25 12.92 -0.88 -11.78
C PHE A 25 13.59 0.40 -12.30
N GLU A 26 14.84 0.32 -12.76
CA GLU A 26 15.60 1.44 -13.35
C GLU A 26 14.87 2.01 -14.56
N GLY A 27 14.43 1.17 -15.50
CA GLY A 27 13.71 1.62 -16.69
C GLY A 27 12.39 2.35 -16.40
N ILE A 28 11.73 2.04 -15.27
CA ILE A 28 10.50 2.75 -14.85
C ILE A 28 10.83 4.12 -14.28
N PHE A 29 11.78 4.21 -13.35
CA PHE A 29 12.09 5.45 -12.64
C PHE A 29 12.97 6.42 -13.44
N ASP A 30 13.70 5.92 -14.44
CA ASP A 30 14.46 6.75 -15.37
C ASP A 30 13.58 7.73 -16.15
N GLN A 31 12.31 7.37 -16.38
CA GLN A 31 11.32 8.21 -17.05
C GLN A 31 10.96 9.47 -16.25
N VAL A 32 11.25 9.50 -14.94
CA VAL A 32 10.77 10.54 -14.01
C VAL A 32 11.88 11.15 -13.14
N ARG A 33 13.16 10.98 -13.49
CA ARG A 33 14.32 11.42 -12.67
C ARG A 33 14.23 12.86 -12.13
N ASN A 34 13.65 13.78 -12.91
CA ASN A 34 13.52 15.20 -12.55
C ASN A 34 12.11 15.61 -12.10
N THR A 35 11.23 14.65 -11.82
CA THR A 35 9.83 14.89 -11.45
C THR A 35 9.57 14.34 -10.05
N PRO A 36 8.89 15.10 -9.15
CA PRO A 36 8.45 14.55 -7.88
C PRO A 36 7.62 13.29 -8.10
N LEU A 37 7.92 12.22 -7.39
CA LEU A 37 7.25 10.94 -7.53
C LEU A 37 6.52 10.55 -6.25
N ALA A 38 5.38 9.91 -6.42
CA ALA A 38 4.62 9.27 -5.34
C ALA A 38 4.33 7.83 -5.74
N ILE A 39 4.50 6.90 -4.81
CA ILE A 39 4.16 5.49 -4.98
C ILE A 39 3.06 5.14 -3.98
N ILE A 40 1.89 4.80 -4.50
CA ILE A 40 0.74 4.33 -3.72
C ILE A 40 0.77 2.80 -3.74
N SER A 41 1.08 2.22 -2.59
CA SER A 41 1.13 0.77 -2.39
C SER A 41 -0.15 0.28 -1.73
N ILE A 42 -0.58 -0.95 -2.03
CA ILE A 42 -1.58 -1.67 -1.24
C ILE A 42 -1.02 -3.02 -0.79
N ALA A 43 -1.20 -3.34 0.49
CA ALA A 43 -0.81 -4.62 1.07
C ALA A 43 -1.90 -5.11 2.02
N GLY A 44 -1.83 -6.39 2.39
CA GLY A 44 -2.78 -7.04 3.29
C GLY A 44 -3.25 -8.41 2.81
N PRO A 45 -4.18 -9.04 3.55
CA PRO A 45 -4.52 -10.44 3.35
C PRO A 45 -4.95 -10.80 1.92
N PHE A 46 -4.68 -12.06 1.56
CA PHE A 46 -5.09 -12.63 0.29
C PHE A 46 -6.61 -12.57 0.10
N ARG A 47 -7.04 -12.34 -1.15
CA ARG A 47 -8.46 -12.26 -1.57
C ARG A 47 -9.30 -11.15 -0.96
N LYS A 48 -8.70 -10.09 -0.42
CA LYS A 48 -9.45 -8.93 0.11
C LYS A 48 -9.64 -7.77 -0.88
N GLY A 49 -9.55 -8.04 -2.19
CA GLY A 49 -9.87 -7.06 -3.24
C GLY A 49 -8.85 -5.93 -3.44
N LYS A 50 -7.56 -6.19 -3.17
CA LYS A 50 -6.47 -5.21 -3.29
C LYS A 50 -6.31 -4.63 -4.71
N SER A 51 -6.05 -5.51 -5.68
CA SER A 51 -5.89 -5.14 -7.10
C SER A 51 -7.12 -4.43 -7.65
N PHE A 52 -8.33 -4.85 -7.23
CA PHE A 52 -9.57 -4.16 -7.56
C PHE A 52 -9.60 -2.73 -7.01
N MET A 53 -9.24 -2.53 -5.73
CA MET A 53 -9.16 -1.20 -5.13
C MET A 53 -8.12 -0.31 -5.83
N LEU A 54 -6.95 -0.85 -6.19
CA LEU A 54 -5.97 -0.11 -6.97
C LEU A 54 -6.50 0.30 -8.34
N ASN A 55 -7.12 -0.62 -9.08
CA ASN A 55 -7.70 -0.30 -10.38
C ASN A 55 -8.79 0.79 -10.28
N LEU A 56 -9.58 0.82 -9.20
CA LEU A 56 -10.49 1.93 -8.93
C LEU A 56 -9.73 3.26 -8.75
N LEU A 57 -8.78 3.32 -7.82
CA LEU A 57 -8.00 4.55 -7.56
C LEU A 57 -7.31 5.06 -8.83
N LEU A 58 -6.73 4.12 -9.59
CA LEU A 58 -6.06 4.40 -10.84
C LEU A 58 -7.06 4.99 -11.86
N HIS A 59 -8.23 4.36 -12.04
CA HIS A 59 -9.27 4.87 -12.93
C HIS A 59 -9.72 6.29 -12.54
N TYR A 60 -9.92 6.56 -11.25
CA TYR A 60 -10.24 7.90 -10.76
C TYR A 60 -9.19 8.94 -11.12
N LEU A 61 -7.89 8.61 -11.00
CA LEU A 61 -6.83 9.54 -11.39
C LEU A 61 -6.76 9.75 -12.90
N MET A 62 -6.99 8.71 -13.71
CA MET A 62 -6.99 8.80 -15.18
C MET A 62 -8.13 9.67 -15.70
N GLU A 63 -9.28 9.65 -15.03
CA GLU A 63 -10.48 10.39 -15.42
C GLU A 63 -10.57 11.77 -14.73
N GLY A 64 -9.42 12.37 -14.41
CA GLY A 64 -9.34 13.75 -13.94
C GLY A 64 -9.86 13.98 -12.52
N GLN A 65 -9.92 12.94 -11.68
CA GLN A 65 -10.33 13.04 -10.28
C GLN A 65 -11.79 13.49 -10.08
N SER A 66 -12.66 13.22 -11.06
CA SER A 66 -14.10 13.45 -10.90
C SER A 66 -14.77 12.29 -10.18
N SER A 67 -15.65 12.59 -9.22
CA SER A 67 -16.47 11.58 -8.56
C SER A 67 -17.57 11.02 -9.48
N ASP A 68 -17.89 11.73 -10.57
CA ASP A 68 -18.88 11.31 -11.58
C ASP A 68 -18.44 10.09 -12.39
N VAL A 69 -17.15 9.79 -12.37
CA VAL A 69 -16.51 8.67 -13.08
C VAL A 69 -17.13 7.32 -12.70
N TYR A 70 -17.62 7.19 -11.47
CA TYR A 70 -18.27 5.97 -10.99
C TYR A 70 -19.80 5.98 -11.12
N LYS A 71 -20.40 7.08 -11.60
CA LYS A 71 -21.85 7.19 -11.83
C LYS A 71 -22.25 6.59 -13.17
N ASP A 72 -21.35 6.61 -14.15
CA ASP A 72 -21.60 5.97 -15.44
C ASP A 72 -21.35 4.46 -15.35
N LYS A 73 -22.42 3.67 -15.32
CA LYS A 73 -22.36 2.20 -15.32
C LYS A 73 -21.71 1.62 -16.60
N LYS A 74 -21.53 2.43 -17.65
CA LYS A 74 -20.85 2.02 -18.89
C LYS A 74 -19.34 2.24 -18.85
N ALA A 75 -18.82 3.03 -17.90
CA ALA A 75 -17.38 3.24 -17.75
C ALA A 75 -16.73 1.92 -17.29
N GLN A 76 -15.99 1.27 -18.19
CA GLN A 76 -15.27 0.04 -17.86
C GLN A 76 -13.99 0.41 -17.08
N ILE A 77 -13.93 -0.02 -15.81
CA ILE A 77 -12.72 0.09 -15.00
C ILE A 77 -11.61 -0.70 -15.70
N ARG A 78 -10.51 -0.02 -16.04
CA ARG A 78 -9.35 -0.66 -16.68
C ARG A 78 -8.73 -1.69 -15.74
N ASN A 79 -8.53 -2.90 -16.25
CA ASN A 79 -7.92 -3.99 -15.49
C ASN A 79 -6.39 -3.96 -15.63
N ILE A 80 -5.74 -2.99 -14.97
CA ILE A 80 -4.28 -2.80 -15.07
C ILE A 80 -3.54 -3.80 -14.17
N PHE A 81 -3.96 -3.92 -12.92
CA PHE A 81 -3.57 -5.02 -12.05
C PHE A 81 -4.55 -6.15 -12.24
N ASN A 82 -4.07 -7.30 -12.69
CA ASN A 82 -4.94 -8.44 -12.95
C ASN A 82 -5.66 -8.87 -11.68
N TRP A 83 -6.98 -8.76 -11.67
CA TRP A 83 -7.84 -9.37 -10.66
C TRP A 83 -8.79 -10.36 -11.32
N ARG A 84 -8.96 -11.53 -10.70
CA ARG A 84 -9.97 -12.52 -11.08
C ARG A 84 -10.68 -13.04 -9.85
N GLY A 85 -12.00 -13.21 -9.93
CA GLY A 85 -12.74 -14.06 -8.99
C GLY A 85 -12.30 -15.51 -9.15
N GLY A 86 -12.02 -16.22 -8.06
CA GLY A 86 -11.52 -17.60 -8.10
C GLY A 86 -10.65 -17.94 -6.89
N VAL A 87 -10.14 -19.18 -6.82
CA VAL A 87 -9.27 -19.64 -5.72
C VAL A 87 -7.78 -19.50 -6.07
N GLU A 88 -7.43 -19.55 -7.36
CA GLU A 88 -6.05 -19.53 -7.85
C GLU A 88 -5.40 -18.15 -7.98
N ARG A 89 -4.13 -18.08 -7.56
CA ARG A 89 -3.33 -16.84 -7.43
C ARG A 89 -3.24 -16.07 -8.74
N THR A 90 -3.06 -14.76 -8.62
CA THR A 90 -2.81 -13.90 -9.78
C THR A 90 -1.50 -13.12 -9.63
N THR A 91 -1.18 -12.63 -8.43
CA THR A 91 0.05 -11.86 -8.15
C THR A 91 1.02 -12.68 -7.29
N VAL A 92 2.30 -12.75 -7.69
CA VAL A 92 3.38 -13.36 -6.91
C VAL A 92 4.50 -12.32 -6.76
N GLY A 93 4.79 -11.90 -5.52
CA GLY A 93 5.73 -10.81 -5.24
C GLY A 93 5.11 -9.40 -5.30
N ILE A 94 5.76 -8.47 -6.00
CA ILE A 94 5.35 -7.06 -6.11
C ILE A 94 5.27 -6.64 -7.57
N GLU A 95 4.15 -6.02 -7.95
CA GLU A 95 3.93 -5.41 -9.26
C GLU A 95 3.75 -3.91 -9.13
N ILE A 96 4.23 -3.16 -10.12
CA ILE A 96 4.09 -1.70 -10.21
C ILE A 96 3.60 -1.32 -11.61
N THR A 97 2.94 -0.18 -11.75
CA THR A 97 2.63 0.37 -13.08
C THR A 97 3.91 0.72 -13.85
N ASN A 98 4.03 0.30 -15.10
CA ASN A 98 5.19 0.59 -15.96
C ASN A 98 5.40 2.08 -16.28
N LYS A 99 4.36 2.89 -16.08
CA LYS A 99 4.32 4.33 -16.31
C LYS A 99 3.56 5.03 -15.19
N PRO A 100 3.92 6.27 -14.87
CA PRO A 100 3.17 7.05 -13.90
C PRO A 100 1.88 7.60 -14.50
N ILE A 101 0.91 7.88 -13.62
CA ILE A 101 -0.15 8.82 -13.90
C ILE A 101 0.31 10.19 -13.47
N MET A 102 0.32 11.13 -14.41
CA MET A 102 0.72 12.51 -14.15
C MET A 102 -0.44 13.29 -13.54
N VAL A 103 -0.28 13.74 -12.30
CA VAL A 103 -1.26 14.58 -11.60
C VAL A 103 -0.67 15.93 -11.27
N LYS A 104 -1.54 16.92 -11.02
CA LYS A 104 -1.13 18.20 -10.42
C LYS A 104 -1.48 18.17 -8.94
N ASP A 105 -0.55 18.58 -8.10
CA ASP A 105 -0.84 18.80 -6.69
C ASP A 105 -1.63 20.11 -6.47
N LYS A 106 -1.96 20.42 -5.21
CA LYS A 106 -2.69 21.65 -4.84
C LYS A 106 -1.95 22.94 -5.23
N SER A 107 -0.63 22.89 -5.41
CA SER A 107 0.20 24.01 -5.85
C SER A 107 0.29 24.12 -7.39
N GLY A 108 -0.31 23.17 -8.12
CA GLY A 108 -0.21 23.07 -9.57
C GLY A 108 1.06 22.38 -10.08
N LYS A 109 1.93 21.89 -9.18
CA LYS A 109 3.16 21.17 -9.55
C LYS A 109 2.82 19.78 -10.06
N ARG A 110 3.49 19.36 -11.13
CA ARG A 110 3.34 18.01 -11.69
C ARG A 110 4.01 16.98 -10.78
N VAL A 111 3.28 15.90 -10.49
CA VAL A 111 3.74 14.75 -9.71
C VAL A 111 3.48 13.48 -10.50
N ALA A 112 4.47 12.59 -10.54
CA ALA A 112 4.37 11.27 -11.15
C ALA A 112 3.85 10.26 -10.11
N VAL A 113 2.65 9.73 -10.31
CA VAL A 113 2.04 8.77 -9.38
C VAL A 113 2.12 7.36 -9.95
N PHE A 114 2.81 6.47 -9.24
CA PHE A 114 2.83 5.04 -9.51
C PHE A 114 1.93 4.30 -8.53
N PHE A 115 1.37 3.18 -8.98
CA PHE A 115 0.64 2.26 -8.11
C PHE A 115 1.42 0.97 -7.99
N MET A 116 1.42 0.39 -6.79
CA MET A 116 2.13 -0.83 -6.47
C MET A 116 1.16 -1.81 -5.79
N ASP A 117 0.96 -2.97 -6.42
CA ASP A 117 0.15 -4.06 -5.88
C ASP A 117 1.08 -5.13 -5.30
N THR A 118 0.76 -5.58 -4.09
CA THR A 118 1.48 -6.68 -3.48
C THR A 118 0.67 -7.95 -3.57
N GLN A 119 1.38 -9.08 -3.61
CA GLN A 119 0.76 -10.37 -3.32
C GLN A 119 -0.04 -10.30 -2.01
N GLY A 120 -1.13 -11.05 -1.97
CA GLY A 120 -1.88 -11.24 -0.73
C GLY A 120 -1.07 -12.01 0.30
N MET A 121 -0.89 -11.36 1.45
CA MET A 121 -0.28 -11.99 2.62
C MET A 121 -1.19 -13.11 3.14
N PHE A 122 -0.61 -14.06 3.87
CA PHE A 122 -1.34 -15.15 4.54
C PHE A 122 -2.05 -16.15 3.61
N ASP A 123 -1.50 -16.37 2.42
CA ASP A 123 -1.93 -17.52 1.62
C ASP A 123 -1.25 -18.81 2.09
N HIS A 124 -1.84 -19.96 1.78
CA HIS A 124 -1.39 -21.28 2.22
C HIS A 124 -0.03 -21.74 1.64
N LYS A 125 0.65 -20.93 0.81
CA LYS A 125 1.96 -21.30 0.23
C LYS A 125 3.04 -20.23 0.42
N THR A 126 2.79 -19.18 1.22
CA THR A 126 3.79 -18.14 1.50
C THR A 126 4.14 -18.19 2.98
N THR A 127 5.43 -18.27 3.29
CA THR A 127 5.91 -18.28 4.68
C THR A 127 5.65 -16.91 5.34
N GLY A 128 5.56 -16.88 6.68
CA GLY A 128 5.46 -15.61 7.42
C GLY A 128 6.61 -14.66 7.09
N LYS A 129 7.84 -15.19 6.95
CA LYS A 129 9.02 -14.42 6.50
C LYS A 129 8.82 -13.79 5.12
N GLY A 130 8.26 -14.54 4.17
CA GLY A 130 7.97 -14.04 2.84
C GLY A 130 6.93 -12.91 2.85
N CYS A 131 5.87 -13.05 3.66
CA CYS A 131 4.87 -12.01 3.86
C CYS A 131 5.48 -10.73 4.47
N SER A 132 6.32 -10.88 5.51
CA SER A 132 7.01 -9.75 6.14
C SER A 132 7.93 -9.04 5.17
N ALA A 133 8.69 -9.77 4.35
CA ALA A 133 9.60 -9.18 3.36
C ALA A 133 8.85 -8.37 2.28
N ILE A 134 7.75 -8.90 1.73
CA ILE A 134 6.90 -8.17 0.78
C ILE A 134 6.33 -6.89 1.42
N PHE A 135 5.81 -7.01 2.64
CA PHE A 135 5.24 -5.88 3.36
C PHE A 135 6.30 -4.82 3.66
N ALA A 136 7.51 -5.24 4.07
CA ALA A 136 8.66 -4.36 4.27
C ALA A 136 9.01 -3.57 3.01
N MET A 137 9.27 -4.30 1.91
CA MET A 137 9.75 -3.72 0.67
C MET A 137 8.71 -2.77 0.08
N SER A 138 7.44 -3.19 0.04
CA SER A 138 6.36 -2.34 -0.45
C SER A 138 6.19 -1.08 0.39
N THR A 139 6.31 -1.18 1.71
CA THR A 139 6.24 -0.02 2.60
C THR A 139 7.42 0.93 2.38
N LEU A 140 8.65 0.41 2.34
CA LEU A 140 9.88 1.20 2.17
C LEU A 140 9.94 1.93 0.82
N LEU A 141 9.42 1.31 -0.23
CA LEU A 141 9.35 1.91 -1.57
C LEU A 141 8.20 2.91 -1.71
N SER A 142 7.17 2.82 -0.87
CA SER A 142 5.96 3.63 -1.01
C SER A 142 6.06 4.99 -0.32
N SER A 143 5.45 6.01 -0.94
CA SER A 143 5.10 7.25 -0.23
C SER A 143 3.82 7.11 0.59
N MET A 144 2.97 6.16 0.21
CA MET A 144 1.71 5.86 0.88
C MET A 144 1.45 4.36 0.83
N GLN A 145 1.42 3.72 2.00
CA GLN A 145 1.07 2.32 2.15
C GLN A 145 -0.39 2.19 2.57
N ILE A 146 -1.22 1.56 1.74
CA ILE A 146 -2.58 1.19 2.09
C ILE A 146 -2.54 -0.23 2.67
N TYR A 147 -2.95 -0.39 3.92
CA TYR A 147 -3.11 -1.68 4.58
C TYR A 147 -4.57 -2.12 4.54
N ASN A 148 -4.92 -2.95 3.56
CA ASN A 148 -6.27 -3.39 3.26
C ASN A 148 -6.65 -4.62 4.09
N LEU A 149 -7.44 -4.39 5.13
CA LEU A 149 -7.98 -5.41 6.03
C LEU A 149 -9.50 -5.52 5.84
N SER A 150 -10.11 -6.53 6.47
CA SER A 150 -11.53 -6.82 6.34
C SER A 150 -12.11 -7.15 7.72
N GLY A 151 -13.28 -6.60 8.04
CA GLY A 151 -13.88 -6.72 9.36
C GLY A 151 -13.14 -5.85 10.37
N HIS A 152 -12.38 -6.50 11.26
CA HIS A 152 -11.71 -5.86 12.39
C HIS A 152 -10.18 -6.00 12.31
N ILE A 153 -9.48 -5.18 13.09
CA ILE A 153 -8.03 -5.26 13.27
C ILE A 153 -7.74 -6.32 14.35
N GLN A 154 -6.99 -7.35 13.97
CA GLN A 154 -6.52 -8.42 14.85
C GLN A 154 -5.04 -8.20 15.20
N GLU A 155 -4.56 -8.83 16.26
CA GLU A 155 -3.17 -8.66 16.74
C GLU A 155 -2.14 -9.16 15.73
N ASP A 156 -2.41 -10.26 15.03
CA ASP A 156 -1.57 -10.78 13.95
C ASP A 156 -1.44 -9.79 12.78
N HIS A 157 -2.48 -8.98 12.50
CA HIS A 157 -2.38 -7.88 11.55
C HIS A 157 -1.38 -6.80 11.99
N LEU A 158 -1.27 -6.57 13.31
CA LEU A 158 -0.38 -5.55 13.89
C LEU A 158 1.07 -6.03 14.01
N GLN A 159 1.33 -7.34 14.07
CA GLN A 159 2.68 -7.90 14.11
C GLN A 159 3.54 -7.43 12.91
N TYR A 160 2.95 -7.29 11.73
CA TYR A 160 3.68 -6.80 10.56
C TYR A 160 4.07 -5.33 10.66
N LEU A 161 3.45 -4.56 11.57
CA LEU A 161 3.85 -3.19 11.84
C LEU A 161 5.15 -3.11 12.66
N GLU A 162 5.59 -4.21 13.27
CA GLU A 162 6.87 -4.28 13.97
C GLU A 162 8.04 -3.92 13.04
N ILE A 163 7.89 -4.14 11.73
CA ILE A 163 8.90 -3.74 10.74
C ILE A 163 9.18 -2.24 10.76
N PHE A 164 8.16 -1.42 11.03
CA PHE A 164 8.31 0.03 11.12
C PHE A 164 9.19 0.40 12.31
N THR A 165 9.00 -0.27 13.44
CA THR A 165 9.78 -0.08 14.66
C THR A 165 11.22 -0.54 14.46
N ASN A 166 11.42 -1.73 13.90
CA ASN A 166 12.74 -2.28 13.63
C ASN A 166 13.53 -1.42 12.64
N TYR A 167 12.88 -0.92 11.58
CA TYR A 167 13.51 -0.02 10.63
C TYR A 167 13.79 1.37 11.21
N ALA A 168 12.86 1.93 12.00
CA ALA A 168 13.10 3.20 12.69
C ALA A 168 14.29 3.11 13.63
N ARG A 169 14.41 2.01 14.37
CA ARG A 169 15.57 1.76 15.23
C ARG A 169 16.87 1.69 14.42
N TYR A 170 16.88 0.91 13.34
CA TYR A 170 18.03 0.82 12.45
C TYR A 170 18.43 2.17 11.85
N ALA A 171 17.46 2.97 11.40
CA ALA A 171 17.71 4.30 10.84
C ALA A 171 18.30 5.28 11.86
N VAL A 172 17.92 5.17 13.14
CA VAL A 172 18.51 5.94 14.24
C VAL A 172 19.93 5.45 14.56
N GLU A 173 20.12 4.13 14.67
CA GLU A 173 21.42 3.51 14.95
C GLU A 173 22.48 3.87 13.89
N GLN A 174 22.09 3.92 12.61
CA GLN A 174 22.98 4.29 11.50
C GLN A 174 23.22 5.80 11.37
N LYS A 175 22.32 6.64 11.89
CA LYS A 175 22.43 8.11 11.84
C LYS A 175 22.90 8.66 13.19
N GLN A 176 24.17 8.45 13.53
CA GLN A 176 24.81 9.09 14.71
C GLN A 176 24.87 10.64 14.63
N HIS A 177 24.49 11.27 13.50
CA HIS A 177 24.68 12.72 13.29
C HIS A 177 23.54 13.48 12.59
N ALA A 178 22.31 12.96 12.50
CA ALA A 178 21.19 13.72 11.92
C ALA A 178 20.03 13.79 12.92
N ASN A 179 19.65 15.02 13.29
CA ASN A 179 18.54 15.37 14.18
C ASN A 179 17.40 14.33 14.15
N ALA A 180 17.12 13.74 15.32
CA ALA A 180 16.25 12.60 15.55
C ALA A 180 14.74 12.89 15.39
N SER A 181 14.32 13.43 14.25
CA SER A 181 12.92 13.77 13.98
C SER A 181 12.41 13.33 12.60
N THR A 182 13.19 12.54 11.85
CA THR A 182 12.74 12.02 10.55
C THR A 182 12.05 10.68 10.72
N CYS A 183 10.72 10.72 10.68
CA CYS A 183 9.86 9.55 10.51
C CYS A 183 10.29 8.78 9.24
N PRO A 184 10.72 7.50 9.34
CA PRO A 184 11.31 6.77 8.22
C PRO A 184 10.31 6.43 7.10
N PHE A 185 9.02 6.57 7.36
CA PHE A 185 7.94 6.27 6.44
C PHE A 185 7.05 7.50 6.27
N GLN A 186 6.45 7.67 5.09
CA GLN A 186 5.72 8.90 4.79
C GLN A 186 4.24 8.82 5.21
N GLY A 187 3.55 7.74 4.84
CA GLY A 187 2.14 7.53 5.18
C GLY A 187 1.74 6.06 5.18
N LEU A 188 0.95 5.67 6.18
CA LEU A 188 0.30 4.36 6.30
C LEU A 188 -1.20 4.61 6.46
N MET A 189 -2.05 3.91 5.71
CA MET A 189 -3.51 4.01 5.80
C MET A 189 -4.12 2.65 6.04
N PHE A 190 -4.91 2.48 7.09
CA PHE A 190 -5.74 1.28 7.22
C PHE A 190 -6.99 1.45 6.35
N LEU A 191 -7.24 0.46 5.49
CA LEU A 191 -8.46 0.37 4.71
C LEU A 191 -9.24 -0.82 5.26
N LEU A 192 -10.23 -0.56 6.11
CA LEU A 192 -11.07 -1.59 6.70
C LEU A 192 -12.29 -1.81 5.81
N ARG A 193 -12.34 -2.98 5.18
CA ARG A 193 -13.44 -3.41 4.30
C ARG A 193 -14.48 -4.18 5.11
N ASN A 194 -15.73 -4.18 4.66
CA ASN A 194 -16.83 -4.89 5.33
C ASN A 194 -16.88 -4.52 6.83
N TRP A 195 -17.08 -3.24 7.10
CA TRP A 195 -17.12 -2.73 8.46
C TRP A 195 -18.32 -3.34 9.21
N GLU A 196 -18.02 -4.13 10.24
CA GLU A 196 -19.02 -4.89 11.01
C GLU A 196 -19.13 -4.38 12.46
N MET A 197 -18.40 -3.31 12.82
CA MET A 197 -18.35 -2.83 14.20
C MET A 197 -19.47 -1.80 14.45
N ALA A 198 -20.59 -2.27 14.99
CA ALA A 198 -21.75 -1.44 15.35
C ALA A 198 -21.45 -0.45 16.49
N ASP A 199 -20.48 -0.77 17.35
CA ASP A 199 -20.11 0.04 18.52
C ASP A 199 -19.42 1.36 18.18
N TYR A 200 -18.98 1.52 16.92
CA TYR A 200 -18.29 2.72 16.46
C TYR A 200 -19.06 3.35 15.30
N GLN A 201 -19.28 4.66 15.36
CA GLN A 201 -19.95 5.39 14.29
C GLN A 201 -19.22 5.22 12.95
N PHE A 202 -19.98 4.97 11.88
CA PHE A 202 -19.41 4.93 10.54
C PHE A 202 -18.92 6.33 10.14
N GLY A 203 -17.61 6.49 9.94
CA GLY A 203 -17.03 7.78 9.58
C GLY A 203 -15.71 8.05 10.30
N GLN A 204 -15.19 9.26 10.18
CA GLN A 204 -13.86 9.62 10.71
C GLN A 204 -13.75 9.51 12.23
N GLU A 205 -14.81 9.81 12.96
CA GLU A 205 -14.80 9.81 14.44
C GLU A 205 -14.72 8.40 15.02
N GLY A 206 -15.61 7.48 14.60
CA GLY A 206 -15.54 6.08 15.03
C GLY A 206 -14.26 5.38 14.55
N ARG A 207 -13.72 5.76 13.39
CA ARG A 207 -12.40 5.29 12.91
C ARG A 207 -11.29 5.66 13.90
N MET A 208 -11.21 6.94 14.27
CA MET A 208 -10.15 7.44 15.13
C MET A 208 -10.25 6.84 16.54
N GLN A 209 -11.47 6.61 17.03
CA GLN A 209 -11.69 5.96 18.31
C GLN A 209 -11.19 4.51 18.30
N LEU A 210 -11.59 3.68 17.32
CA LEU A 210 -11.13 2.30 17.20
C LEU A 210 -9.60 2.21 17.10
N ILE A 211 -9.01 3.07 16.27
CA ILE A 211 -7.57 3.13 16.04
C ILE A 211 -6.85 3.46 17.35
N ARG A 212 -7.31 4.47 18.09
CA ARG A 212 -6.72 4.83 19.39
C ARG A 212 -6.83 3.68 20.38
N GLU A 213 -7.99 3.06 20.52
CA GLU A 213 -8.19 1.93 21.44
C GLU A 213 -7.31 0.72 21.10
N LYS A 214 -7.22 0.35 19.81
CA LYS A 214 -6.40 -0.79 19.37
C LYS A 214 -4.90 -0.49 19.38
N ILE A 215 -4.49 0.77 19.23
CA ILE A 215 -3.08 1.18 19.21
C ILE A 215 -2.55 1.52 20.61
N GLU A 216 -3.38 2.02 21.53
CA GLU A 216 -2.98 2.22 22.93
C GLU A 216 -2.52 0.90 23.57
N ILE A 217 -3.06 -0.23 23.10
CA ILE A 217 -2.64 -1.59 23.48
C ILE A 217 -1.26 -1.96 22.89
N VAL A 218 -0.83 -1.36 21.77
CA VAL A 218 0.38 -1.73 21.00
C VAL A 218 1.57 -0.77 21.22
N SER A 219 1.52 0.02 22.30
CA SER A 219 2.60 0.85 22.89
C SER A 219 2.71 2.32 22.44
N SER A 220 3.27 3.11 23.37
CA SER A 220 3.61 4.53 23.28
C SER A 220 4.49 4.93 22.08
N PHE A 221 5.09 3.96 21.38
CA PHE A 221 6.06 4.20 20.31
C PHE A 221 5.41 4.48 18.95
N TYR A 222 4.28 3.84 18.63
CA TYR A 222 3.59 4.04 17.34
C TYR A 222 2.81 5.35 17.27
N LYS A 223 2.58 5.99 18.42
CA LYS A 223 1.74 7.19 18.56
C LYS A 223 2.18 8.32 17.61
N ASN A 224 3.48 8.58 17.51
CA ASN A 224 4.03 9.65 16.65
C ASN A 224 4.10 9.29 15.16
N GLN A 225 4.10 8.00 14.81
CA GLN A 225 4.18 7.54 13.42
C GLN A 225 2.79 7.45 12.78
N LEU A 226 1.76 7.23 13.59
CA LEU A 226 0.39 6.95 13.15
C LEU A 226 -0.53 8.19 13.13
N GLU A 227 -0.07 9.36 13.58
CA GLU A 227 -0.81 10.64 13.42
C GLU A 227 -1.09 10.99 11.94
N LYS A 228 -0.36 10.39 10.99
CA LYS A 228 -0.57 10.55 9.54
C LYS A 228 -1.46 9.47 8.92
N VAL A 229 -2.08 8.61 9.74
CA VAL A 229 -2.94 7.53 9.25
C VAL A 229 -4.30 8.08 8.84
N SER A 230 -4.54 8.07 7.53
CA SER A 230 -5.91 8.19 7.01
C SER A 230 -6.54 6.80 6.99
N VAL A 231 -7.81 6.67 7.35
CA VAL A 231 -8.58 5.43 7.16
C VAL A 231 -9.76 5.76 6.28
N ILE A 232 -9.91 5.06 5.17
CA ILE A 232 -11.06 5.19 4.28
C ILE A 232 -11.87 3.92 4.42
N LEU A 233 -13.15 4.04 4.78
CA LEU A 233 -14.12 2.94 4.71
C LEU A 233 -14.89 3.08 3.40
N LYS A 234 -14.94 2.00 2.62
CA LYS A 234 -15.82 1.83 1.47
C LYS A 234 -16.58 0.53 1.62
#